data_AF-A0A7S1V9V1-F1
#
_entry.id   AF-A0A7S1V9V1-F1
#
_cell.length_a   1.000
_cell.length_b   1.000
_cell.length_c   1.000
_cell.angle_alpha   90.00
_cell.angle_beta   90.00
_cell.angle_gamma   90.00
#
_symmetry.space_group_name_H-M   'P 1'
#
loop_
_entity.id
_entity.type
_entity.pdbx_description
1 polymer ?
#
loop_
_entity_poly.entity_id
_entity_poly.type
_entity_poly.pdbx_seq_one_letter_code
_entity_poly.pdbx_strand_id
1 'polypeptide(L)'
;MLSKAFFLSALVAYASADCYMHMPRGSNNRQKTEDNNPEVENNNRLFDSQNNNDGGYDLASGETNAKYPARYYTGSALTVQWSSQHACGKESWIHCQFVLQYMCDESCTSNDPQACRVRDGASNDRIQYDDGDKDTTNDESDNVNYGLHESWYSYNACHRRERNKGLFIADRVENNNLNGRDARYTRQNNNANRRGLECPEERDYYPYWAPSEWKDLAVLVDDASRCDYYYETTQNTNPRYHCVDPLDNIGTPARPRVQWPITEPMCTSQMDNTDGRQYEWAKVDAHFGDRADLLAQATPPATSAHPNEPFWGAGNRETRRECVEM
;
A
#
# COMPACT_ATOMS: atom_id res chain seq x y z
N MET A 1 11.37 53.74 -13.03
CA MET A 1 10.16 52.99 -12.64
C MET A 1 10.01 51.83 -13.61
N LEU A 2 10.49 50.65 -13.26
CA LEU A 2 10.20 49.41 -13.99
C LEU A 2 10.03 48.28 -12.98
N SER A 3 8.74 47.97 -12.81
CA SER A 3 8.12 46.72 -12.36
C SER A 3 8.91 45.77 -11.47
N LYS A 4 8.53 45.80 -10.19
CA LYS A 4 8.51 44.66 -9.28
C LYS A 4 7.68 43.54 -9.91
N ALA A 5 8.30 42.48 -10.41
CA ALA A 5 7.61 41.22 -10.72
C ALA A 5 8.64 40.12 -10.97
N PHE A 6 9.02 39.39 -9.93
CA PHE A 6 9.37 37.96 -10.01
C PHE A 6 9.51 37.42 -8.58
N PHE A 7 8.38 37.29 -7.90
CA PHE A 7 8.24 36.53 -6.65
C PHE A 7 6.98 35.69 -6.81
N LEU A 8 7.08 34.58 -7.55
CA LEU A 8 6.04 33.55 -7.54
C LEU A 8 6.59 32.22 -8.07
N SER A 9 7.58 31.67 -7.38
CA SER A 9 8.11 30.33 -7.69
C SER A 9 8.51 29.60 -6.42
N ALA A 10 7.53 29.26 -5.58
CA ALA A 10 7.63 28.25 -4.53
C ALA A 10 6.25 27.99 -3.89
N LEU A 11 5.29 27.48 -4.66
CA LEU A 11 4.14 26.76 -4.11
C LEU A 11 4.14 25.37 -4.73
N VAL A 12 5.13 24.57 -4.35
CA VAL A 12 5.06 23.12 -4.52
C VAL A 12 4.26 22.63 -3.32
N ALA A 13 2.98 22.33 -3.53
CA ALA A 13 2.20 21.59 -2.56
C ALA A 13 2.88 20.23 -2.38
N TYR A 14 3.59 20.07 -1.26
CA TYR A 14 3.82 18.77 -0.68
C TYR A 14 2.46 18.27 -0.23
N ALA A 15 1.95 17.22 -0.86
CA ALA A 15 0.95 16.40 -0.22
C ALA A 15 1.71 15.48 0.75
N SER A 16 2.03 16.01 1.94
CA SER A 16 2.19 15.14 3.11
C SER A 16 0.76 14.77 3.51
N ALA A 17 0.48 13.50 3.71
CA ALA A 17 -0.81 13.06 4.23
C ALA A 17 -0.57 12.59 5.66
N ASP A 18 -0.52 13.53 6.60
CA ASP A 18 -0.40 13.22 8.01
C ASP A 18 -1.75 12.68 8.50
N CYS A 19 -1.92 11.36 8.36
CA CYS A 19 -3.11 10.62 8.79
C CYS A 19 -2.81 9.79 10.03
N TYR A 20 -3.67 9.92 11.05
CA TYR A 20 -3.58 9.19 12.30
C TYR A 20 -4.77 8.27 12.43
N MET A 21 -4.55 6.96 12.34
CA MET A 21 -5.59 5.95 12.45
C MET A 21 -5.83 5.55 13.92
N HIS A 22 -7.00 5.91 14.46
CA HIS A 22 -7.39 5.70 15.86
C HIS A 22 -8.08 4.35 16.10
N MET A 23 -8.91 3.91 15.16
CA MET A 23 -9.59 2.60 15.23
C MET A 23 -9.79 2.03 13.82
N PRO A 24 -9.42 0.76 13.56
CA PRO A 24 -8.41 -0.01 14.29
C PRO A 24 -7.14 0.79 14.56
N ARG A 25 -6.43 0.47 15.63
CA ARG A 25 -5.22 1.20 16.01
C ARG A 25 -4.13 1.03 14.93
N GLY A 26 -3.71 2.12 14.30
CA GLY A 26 -2.62 2.09 13.32
C GLY A 26 -1.25 2.22 13.98
N SER A 27 -0.27 1.42 13.56
CA SER A 27 1.07 1.39 14.19
C SER A 27 1.98 2.53 13.73
N ASN A 28 1.87 2.99 12.48
CA ASN A 28 2.70 4.07 11.93
C ASN A 28 4.21 3.80 12.06
N ASN A 29 4.68 2.61 11.65
CA ASN A 29 6.04 2.10 11.88
C ASN A 29 6.44 1.90 13.36
N ARG A 30 5.64 2.32 14.34
CA ARG A 30 5.95 2.08 15.76
C ARG A 30 5.92 0.60 16.06
N GLN A 31 6.78 0.24 17.00
CA GLN A 31 7.00 -1.09 17.52
C GLN A 31 7.25 -0.95 19.03
N LYS A 32 7.30 -2.06 19.77
CA LYS A 32 7.59 -2.06 21.22
C LYS A 32 8.85 -1.24 21.51
N THR A 33 8.68 -0.12 22.21
CA THR A 33 9.81 0.62 22.78
C THR A 33 10.08 0.07 24.17
N GLU A 34 11.26 -0.48 24.41
CA GLU A 34 11.63 -0.99 25.76
C GLU A 34 11.76 0.14 26.79
N ASP A 35 11.85 1.40 26.33
CA ASP A 35 12.21 2.57 27.14
C ASP A 35 11.10 3.63 27.28
N ASN A 36 9.82 3.29 27.06
CA ASN A 36 8.69 4.24 27.05
C ASN A 36 8.84 5.39 26.02
N ASN A 37 9.56 5.17 24.92
CA ASN A 37 9.72 6.18 23.89
C ASN A 37 8.41 6.32 23.07
N PRO A 38 7.76 7.49 23.04
CA PRO A 38 6.57 7.70 22.22
C PRO A 38 6.85 7.75 20.71
N GLU A 39 8.12 7.91 20.31
CA GLU A 39 8.50 8.19 18.92
C GLU A 39 8.74 6.91 18.08
N VAL A 40 8.66 7.06 16.76
CA VAL A 40 9.07 6.04 15.78
C VAL A 40 10.59 5.94 15.77
N GLU A 41 11.15 4.81 16.23
CA GLU A 41 12.60 4.58 16.24
C GLU A 41 13.19 4.40 14.84
N ASN A 42 12.46 3.72 13.95
CA ASN A 42 12.91 3.45 12.59
C ASN A 42 11.77 3.66 11.60
N ASN A 43 11.77 4.81 10.94
CA ASN A 43 10.74 5.13 9.96
C ASN A 43 10.86 4.27 8.67
N ASN A 44 11.92 3.47 8.50
CA ASN A 44 12.06 2.57 7.36
C ASN A 44 11.49 1.17 7.61
N ARG A 45 10.91 0.90 8.78
CA ARG A 45 10.59 -0.46 9.24
C ARG A 45 9.57 -1.19 8.37
N LEU A 46 8.35 -0.66 8.21
CA LEU A 46 7.24 -1.33 7.52
C LEU A 46 6.85 -0.67 6.20
N PHE A 47 6.59 0.64 6.20
CA PHE A 47 6.06 1.37 5.05
C PHE A 47 6.36 2.87 5.16
N ASP A 48 6.15 3.65 4.10
CA ASP A 48 6.36 5.10 4.15
C ASP A 48 5.12 5.79 4.70
N SER A 49 5.07 5.92 6.01
CA SER A 49 3.86 6.38 6.66
C SER A 49 3.58 7.87 6.51
N GLN A 50 4.60 8.67 6.14
CA GLN A 50 4.54 10.13 6.00
C GLN A 50 3.91 10.86 7.21
N ASN A 51 3.85 10.23 8.38
CA ASN A 51 3.17 10.77 9.56
C ASN A 51 4.20 11.09 10.63
N ASN A 52 4.69 12.34 10.62
CA ASN A 52 5.53 13.14 11.56
C ASN A 52 6.35 12.43 12.67
N ASN A 53 6.65 11.14 12.54
CA ASN A 53 7.35 10.24 13.45
C ASN A 53 6.86 10.16 14.91
N ASP A 54 5.79 10.86 15.30
CA ASP A 54 5.25 10.91 16.68
C ASP A 54 3.81 10.36 16.78
N GLY A 55 3.32 9.73 15.70
CA GLY A 55 2.01 9.11 15.63
C GLY A 55 2.04 7.59 15.76
N GLY A 56 0.92 7.00 16.16
CA GLY A 56 0.68 5.55 16.08
C GLY A 56 0.67 4.84 17.43
N TYR A 57 0.10 3.64 17.42
CA TYR A 57 -0.01 2.77 18.59
C TYR A 57 1.05 1.67 18.51
N ASP A 58 1.80 1.48 19.60
CA ASP A 58 2.76 0.38 19.73
C ASP A 58 2.06 -0.96 20.02
N LEU A 59 2.79 -2.06 19.85
CA LEU A 59 2.42 -3.34 20.47
C LEU A 59 2.39 -3.10 21.98
N ALA A 60 1.22 -3.31 22.59
CA ALA A 60 0.95 -3.05 24.01
C ALA A 60 2.19 -3.38 24.88
N SER A 61 2.88 -2.31 25.30
CA SER A 61 4.10 -2.37 26.09
C SER A 61 3.77 -3.00 27.44
N GLY A 62 4.34 -4.18 27.73
CA GLY A 62 4.12 -4.78 29.04
C GLY A 62 4.73 -6.16 29.32
N GLU A 63 4.63 -7.15 28.44
CA GLU A 63 5.08 -8.51 28.77
C GLU A 63 5.66 -9.23 27.56
N THR A 64 6.55 -10.19 27.85
CA THR A 64 7.44 -10.96 26.95
C THR A 64 6.76 -11.81 25.87
N ASN A 65 5.49 -11.56 25.55
CA ASN A 65 4.77 -12.14 24.43
C ASN A 65 3.68 -11.15 24.04
N ALA A 66 3.58 -10.77 22.76
CA ALA A 66 2.45 -10.03 22.21
C ALA A 66 1.15 -10.82 22.45
N LYS A 67 0.50 -10.64 23.61
CA LYS A 67 -0.49 -11.63 24.09
C LYS A 67 -1.92 -11.33 23.64
N TYR A 68 -2.20 -10.12 23.14
CA TYR A 68 -3.57 -9.74 22.78
C TYR A 68 -3.63 -9.01 21.44
N PRO A 69 -3.67 -9.74 20.31
CA PRO A 69 -4.07 -9.14 19.05
C PRO A 69 -5.45 -8.50 19.21
N ALA A 70 -5.70 -7.37 18.52
CA ALA A 70 -7.05 -6.83 18.41
C ALA A 70 -7.94 -7.89 17.75
N ARG A 71 -9.00 -8.32 18.46
CA ARG A 71 -9.94 -9.31 17.96
C ARG A 71 -11.26 -8.62 17.66
N TYR A 72 -11.73 -8.81 16.44
CA TYR A 72 -13.03 -8.34 15.98
C TYR A 72 -13.93 -9.55 15.76
N TYR A 73 -15.20 -9.43 16.12
CA TYR A 73 -16.17 -10.51 15.94
C TYR A 73 -16.78 -10.42 14.54
N THR A 74 -16.76 -11.52 13.80
CA THR A 74 -17.43 -11.60 12.50
C THR A 74 -18.91 -11.21 12.63
N GLY A 75 -19.41 -10.41 11.70
CA GLY A 75 -20.79 -9.90 11.70
C GLY A 75 -21.03 -8.70 12.62
N SER A 76 -20.01 -8.24 13.36
CA SER A 76 -20.09 -6.98 14.11
C SER A 76 -19.72 -5.78 13.25
N ALA A 77 -20.28 -4.62 13.61
CA ALA A 77 -19.89 -3.34 13.04
C ALA A 77 -18.56 -2.87 13.64
N LEU A 78 -17.58 -2.56 12.79
CA LEU A 78 -16.31 -1.97 13.22
C LEU A 78 -16.27 -0.50 12.87
N THR A 79 -16.26 0.36 13.88
CA THR A 79 -16.08 1.80 13.66
C THR A 79 -14.65 2.08 13.22
N VAL A 80 -14.50 2.66 12.03
CA VAL A 80 -13.21 3.16 11.56
C VAL A 80 -13.05 4.64 11.90
N GLN A 81 -11.93 5.03 12.50
CA GLN A 81 -11.68 6.40 12.95
C GLN A 81 -10.26 6.83 12.61
N TRP A 82 -10.14 8.00 12.01
CA TRP A 82 -8.85 8.64 11.75
C TRP A 82 -8.95 10.16 11.88
N SER A 83 -7.79 10.78 12.09
CA SER A 83 -7.61 12.23 11.94
C SER A 83 -6.72 12.51 10.73
N SER A 84 -6.94 13.64 10.07
CA SER A 84 -6.09 14.15 9.00
C SER A 84 -5.66 15.57 9.37
N GLN A 85 -4.36 15.85 9.34
CA GLN A 85 -3.82 17.18 9.69
C GLN A 85 -4.17 18.23 8.61
N HIS A 86 -4.24 17.82 7.35
CA HIS A 86 -4.52 18.71 6.23
C HIS A 86 -6.02 18.78 5.91
N ALA A 87 -6.45 19.91 5.36
CA ALA A 87 -7.86 20.26 5.26
C ALA A 87 -8.65 19.39 4.26
N CYS A 88 -9.46 18.46 4.76
CA CYS A 88 -10.49 17.76 3.98
C CYS A 88 -11.90 18.26 4.36
N GLY A 89 -12.45 19.21 3.59
CA GLY A 89 -13.78 19.77 3.87
C GLY A 89 -14.37 20.61 2.73
N LYS A 90 -15.66 20.96 2.86
CA LYS A 90 -16.54 21.60 1.86
C LYS A 90 -16.04 22.96 1.31
N GLU A 91 -15.10 23.60 1.98
CA GLU A 91 -14.55 24.92 1.64
C GLU A 91 -13.02 24.88 1.51
N SER A 92 -12.48 23.75 1.06
CA SER A 92 -11.05 23.55 0.91
C SER A 92 -10.61 23.84 -0.53
N TRP A 93 -9.46 24.50 -0.70
CA TRP A 93 -8.81 24.67 -2.01
C TRP A 93 -8.03 23.42 -2.43
N ILE A 94 -8.09 22.36 -1.63
CA ILE A 94 -7.44 21.08 -1.90
C ILE A 94 -8.48 19.99 -2.09
N HIS A 95 -8.22 19.15 -3.09
CA HIS A 95 -8.98 17.94 -3.31
C HIS A 95 -8.56 16.87 -2.32
N CYS A 96 -9.51 16.13 -1.78
CA CYS A 96 -9.24 15.11 -0.78
C CYS A 96 -9.78 13.76 -1.19
N GLN A 97 -8.90 12.77 -1.07
CA GLN A 97 -9.18 11.38 -1.28
C GLN A 97 -8.63 10.59 -0.10
N PHE A 98 -9.47 9.77 0.54
CA PHE A 98 -9.01 8.73 1.45
C PHE A 98 -9.26 7.38 0.82
N VAL A 99 -8.23 6.53 0.85
CA VAL A 99 -8.29 5.16 0.36
C VAL A 99 -8.11 4.26 1.58
N LEU A 100 -9.11 3.45 1.87
CA LEU A 100 -9.04 2.41 2.90
C LEU A 100 -8.86 1.08 2.18
N GLN A 101 -7.76 0.40 2.51
CA GLN A 101 -7.42 -0.90 1.97
C GLN A 101 -7.15 -1.89 3.10
N TYR A 102 -7.30 -3.18 2.80
CA TYR A 102 -6.91 -4.26 3.70
C TYR A 102 -6.26 -5.39 2.93
N MET A 103 -5.49 -6.20 3.65
CA MET A 103 -4.97 -7.46 3.15
C MET A 103 -5.42 -8.58 4.08
N CYS A 104 -5.61 -9.76 3.52
CA CYS A 104 -5.87 -10.96 4.30
C CYS A 104 -4.63 -11.84 4.27
N ASP A 105 -4.45 -12.57 5.37
CA ASP A 105 -3.44 -13.59 5.47
C ASP A 105 -4.08 -14.91 5.90
N GLU A 106 -4.23 -15.81 4.94
CA GLU A 106 -4.85 -17.12 5.17
C GLU A 106 -3.87 -18.12 5.79
N SER A 107 -2.56 -17.83 5.81
CA SER A 107 -1.58 -18.70 6.48
C SER A 107 -1.54 -18.49 7.99
N CYS A 108 -2.11 -17.38 8.49
CA CYS A 108 -2.31 -17.17 9.92
C CYS A 108 -3.28 -18.21 10.51
N THR A 109 -2.78 -19.07 11.40
CA THR A 109 -3.64 -19.89 12.26
C THR A 109 -3.52 -19.42 13.71
N SER A 110 -4.59 -19.57 14.51
CA SER A 110 -4.56 -19.18 15.93
C SER A 110 -3.50 -19.92 16.76
N ASN A 111 -2.95 -21.01 16.23
CA ASN A 111 -2.05 -21.92 16.92
C ASN A 111 -0.60 -21.80 16.43
N ASP A 112 -0.36 -21.07 15.34
CA ASP A 112 0.97 -20.84 14.78
C ASP A 112 1.13 -19.38 14.35
N PRO A 113 1.56 -18.49 15.28
CA PRO A 113 1.85 -17.10 14.96
C PRO A 113 3.02 -16.93 13.99
N GLN A 114 3.87 -17.95 13.81
CA GLN A 114 4.98 -17.89 12.86
C GLN A 114 4.52 -18.15 11.43
N ALA A 115 3.37 -18.79 11.24
CA ALA A 115 2.75 -18.96 9.93
C ALA A 115 2.15 -17.65 9.37
N CYS A 116 2.03 -16.59 10.19
CA CYS A 116 1.55 -15.30 9.73
C CYS A 116 2.57 -14.59 8.82
N ARG A 117 2.20 -14.42 7.55
CA ARG A 117 2.84 -13.53 6.58
C ARG A 117 2.64 -12.07 6.97
N VAL A 118 1.42 -11.64 7.30
CA VAL A 118 1.15 -10.25 7.69
C VAL A 118 1.33 -10.10 9.19
N ARG A 119 2.31 -9.31 9.60
CA ARG A 119 2.74 -9.25 11.01
C ARG A 119 3.48 -7.97 11.34
N ASP A 120 3.48 -7.63 12.62
CA ASP A 120 4.31 -6.54 13.15
C ASP A 120 5.73 -7.05 13.49
N GLY A 121 5.89 -8.32 13.86
CA GLY A 121 7.19 -8.83 14.30
C GLY A 121 7.64 -8.24 15.65
N ALA A 122 8.88 -8.52 16.06
CA ALA A 122 9.47 -8.06 17.31
C ALA A 122 10.59 -7.02 17.12
N SER A 123 11.16 -6.91 15.92
CA SER A 123 12.28 -6.04 15.59
C SER A 123 11.86 -4.60 15.24
N ASN A 124 12.67 -3.64 15.67
CA ASN A 124 12.63 -2.25 15.21
C ASN A 124 13.32 -2.05 13.85
N ASP A 125 14.06 -3.04 13.37
CA ASP A 125 14.78 -2.95 12.11
C ASP A 125 13.88 -3.20 10.90
N ARG A 126 14.28 -2.64 9.76
CA ARG A 126 13.64 -2.92 8.47
C ARG A 126 14.02 -4.35 8.04
N ILE A 127 13.03 -5.12 7.60
CA ILE A 127 13.25 -6.45 7.01
C ILE A 127 14.28 -6.38 5.88
N GLN A 128 15.12 -7.41 5.73
CA GLN A 128 16.10 -7.41 4.62
C GLN A 128 15.43 -7.76 3.29
N TYR A 129 16.08 -7.39 2.19
CA TYR A 129 15.66 -7.74 0.84
C TYR A 129 16.91 -8.14 0.07
N ASP A 130 16.87 -9.35 -0.49
CA ASP A 130 17.84 -9.80 -1.47
C ASP A 130 17.12 -10.02 -2.81
N ASP A 131 17.69 -9.47 -3.88
CA ASP A 131 17.22 -9.57 -5.28
C ASP A 131 17.72 -10.87 -5.95
N GLY A 132 18.70 -11.54 -5.34
CA GLY A 132 19.47 -12.61 -5.97
C GLY A 132 19.10 -14.05 -5.60
N ASP A 133 18.34 -14.28 -4.52
CA ASP A 133 18.20 -15.64 -3.99
C ASP A 133 16.90 -15.85 -3.20
N LYS A 134 16.04 -16.74 -3.71
CA LYS A 134 14.98 -17.38 -2.90
C LYS A 134 15.45 -18.71 -2.30
N ASP A 135 16.66 -19.15 -2.63
CA ASP A 135 17.18 -20.48 -2.31
C ASP A 135 18.48 -20.37 -1.51
N THR A 136 18.38 -20.05 -0.22
CA THR A 136 19.21 -20.69 0.81
C THR A 136 18.87 -20.17 2.21
N THR A 137 18.06 -20.90 2.98
CA THR A 137 18.15 -21.04 4.47
C THR A 137 18.22 -19.79 5.40
N ASN A 138 18.23 -18.57 4.87
CA ASN A 138 18.45 -17.28 5.53
C ASN A 138 17.52 -16.21 4.91
N ASP A 139 16.32 -16.62 4.48
CA ASP A 139 15.35 -15.64 3.99
C ASP A 139 14.83 -14.82 5.18
N GLU A 140 15.34 -13.60 5.32
CA GLU A 140 14.87 -12.66 6.35
C GLU A 140 13.41 -12.25 6.11
N SER A 141 12.82 -12.55 4.94
CA SER A 141 11.38 -12.40 4.68
C SER A 141 10.54 -13.46 5.39
N ASP A 142 11.11 -14.65 5.66
CA ASP A 142 10.53 -15.69 6.52
C ASP A 142 10.87 -15.47 8.00
N ASN A 143 11.80 -14.57 8.30
CA ASN A 143 12.13 -14.23 9.68
C ASN A 143 10.98 -13.42 10.32
N VAL A 144 10.20 -14.14 11.12
CA VAL A 144 9.04 -13.62 11.86
C VAL A 144 9.38 -12.53 12.88
N ASN A 145 10.67 -12.32 13.16
CA ASN A 145 11.14 -11.21 13.98
C ASN A 145 10.91 -9.87 13.30
N TYR A 146 10.91 -9.79 11.97
CA TYR A 146 10.65 -8.54 11.26
C TYR A 146 9.16 -8.35 10.97
N GLY A 147 8.76 -7.09 10.97
CA GLY A 147 7.44 -6.70 10.48
C GLY A 147 7.34 -6.86 8.97
N LEU A 148 6.17 -7.30 8.52
CA LEU A 148 5.89 -7.63 7.12
C LEU A 148 4.43 -7.28 6.80
N HIS A 149 4.23 -6.34 5.88
CA HIS A 149 2.93 -6.04 5.28
C HIS A 149 2.83 -6.73 3.92
N GLU A 150 3.68 -6.32 2.98
CA GLU A 150 3.72 -6.86 1.61
C GLU A 150 4.79 -7.93 1.48
N SER A 151 4.52 -8.94 0.66
CA SER A 151 5.44 -10.06 0.45
C SER A 151 6.69 -9.65 -0.32
N TRP A 152 7.76 -10.45 -0.19
CA TRP A 152 8.95 -10.34 -1.03
C TRP A 152 8.59 -10.36 -2.52
N TYR A 153 7.63 -11.19 -2.92
CA TYR A 153 7.19 -11.31 -4.31
C TYR A 153 6.61 -10.01 -4.84
N SER A 154 5.77 -9.34 -4.03
CA SER A 154 5.21 -8.03 -4.39
C SER A 154 6.31 -6.99 -4.57
N TYR A 155 7.24 -6.90 -3.62
CA TYR A 155 8.34 -5.94 -3.70
C TYR A 155 9.32 -6.25 -4.83
N ASN A 156 9.67 -7.52 -5.07
CA ASN A 156 10.53 -7.92 -6.17
C ASN A 156 9.87 -7.61 -7.53
N ALA A 157 8.56 -7.85 -7.66
CA ALA A 157 7.82 -7.43 -8.84
C ALA A 157 7.91 -5.91 -9.03
N CYS A 158 7.75 -5.11 -7.96
CA CYS A 158 7.95 -3.65 -8.00
C CYS A 158 9.39 -3.26 -8.36
N HIS A 159 10.38 -3.96 -7.82
CA HIS A 159 11.81 -3.74 -8.06
C HIS A 159 12.20 -4.01 -9.51
N ARG A 160 11.65 -5.06 -10.12
CA ARG A 160 11.97 -5.49 -11.48
C ARG A 160 11.12 -4.80 -12.53
N ARG A 161 9.88 -4.45 -12.21
CA ARG A 161 8.93 -3.77 -13.11
C ARG A 161 9.44 -2.39 -13.50
N GLU A 162 9.47 -2.13 -14.81
CA GLU A 162 9.64 -0.78 -15.33
C GLU A 162 8.54 0.13 -14.78
N ARG A 163 8.90 1.34 -14.37
CA ARG A 163 7.91 2.32 -13.89
C ARG A 163 6.94 2.67 -15.01
N ASN A 164 5.71 2.98 -14.63
CA ASN A 164 4.75 3.49 -15.59
C ASN A 164 5.09 4.95 -15.96
N LYS A 165 5.52 5.14 -17.21
CA LYS A 165 5.93 6.45 -17.75
C LYS A 165 4.76 7.42 -17.96
N GLY A 166 3.52 6.95 -17.87
CA GLY A 166 2.31 7.78 -17.89
C GLY A 166 1.99 8.45 -16.55
N LEU A 167 2.67 8.05 -15.46
CA LEU A 167 2.41 8.60 -14.13
C LEU A 167 3.03 9.99 -13.95
N PHE A 168 2.35 10.83 -13.17
CA PHE A 168 2.76 12.20 -12.96
C PHE A 168 4.06 12.29 -12.14
N ILE A 169 5.11 12.81 -12.77
CA ILE A 169 6.43 12.99 -12.15
C ILE A 169 6.86 14.47 -12.05
N ALA A 170 6.00 15.40 -12.49
CA ALA A 170 6.20 16.87 -12.39
C ALA A 170 7.58 17.36 -12.89
N ASP A 171 8.23 18.25 -12.13
CA ASP A 171 9.55 18.86 -12.38
C ASP A 171 10.72 17.86 -12.38
N ARG A 172 10.48 16.59 -12.00
CA ARG A 172 11.51 15.54 -12.12
C ARG A 172 11.83 15.21 -13.59
N VAL A 173 10.93 15.55 -14.52
CA VAL A 173 11.10 15.40 -15.98
C VAL A 173 12.21 16.30 -16.52
N GLU A 174 12.23 17.58 -16.15
CA GLU A 174 13.12 18.57 -16.75
C GLU A 174 14.59 18.42 -16.32
N ASN A 175 14.84 17.76 -15.18
CA ASN A 175 16.17 17.60 -14.61
C ASN A 175 16.71 16.17 -14.61
N ASN A 176 16.04 15.22 -15.29
CA ASN A 176 16.42 13.80 -15.28
C ASN A 176 16.62 13.26 -13.83
N ASN A 177 15.81 13.72 -12.88
CA ASN A 177 16.07 13.61 -11.44
C ASN A 177 15.37 12.41 -10.79
N LEU A 178 15.00 11.41 -11.59
CA LEU A 178 14.68 10.07 -11.11
C LEU A 178 15.93 9.23 -11.30
N ASN A 179 16.47 8.69 -10.21
CA ASN A 179 17.75 7.97 -10.21
C ASN A 179 17.62 6.53 -10.74
N GLY A 180 16.52 6.20 -11.40
CA GLY A 180 16.25 4.87 -11.93
C GLY A 180 14.97 4.80 -12.75
N ARG A 181 14.67 3.58 -13.19
CA ARG A 181 13.63 3.31 -14.20
C ARG A 181 12.59 2.29 -13.74
N ASP A 182 12.76 1.69 -12.58
CA ASP A 182 11.80 0.71 -12.03
C ASP A 182 10.73 1.38 -11.15
N ALA A 183 9.69 0.62 -10.78
CA ALA A 183 8.52 1.12 -10.06
C ALA A 183 8.81 1.59 -8.63
N ARG A 184 10.06 1.53 -8.15
CA ARG A 184 10.44 2.18 -6.89
C ARG A 184 10.72 3.67 -7.05
N TYR A 185 10.92 4.13 -8.29
CA TYR A 185 11.28 5.51 -8.60
C TYR A 185 10.04 6.33 -8.96
N THR A 186 9.52 7.04 -7.97
CA THR A 186 8.35 7.91 -8.10
C THR A 186 8.73 9.38 -7.88
N ARG A 187 7.77 10.29 -8.02
CA ARG A 187 7.96 11.70 -7.66
C ARG A 187 8.38 11.88 -6.20
N GLN A 188 7.73 11.15 -5.28
CA GLN A 188 7.96 11.27 -3.83
C GLN A 188 9.12 10.40 -3.35
N ASN A 189 9.49 9.35 -4.09
CA ASN A 189 10.62 8.47 -3.78
C ASN A 189 11.66 8.40 -4.91
N ASN A 190 12.28 9.53 -5.24
CA ASN A 190 13.20 9.64 -6.38
C ASN A 190 14.52 8.85 -6.22
N ASN A 191 14.86 8.43 -5.00
CA ASN A 191 16.06 7.67 -4.66
C ASN A 191 15.79 6.18 -4.44
N ALA A 192 14.55 5.71 -4.65
CA ALA A 192 14.12 4.35 -4.32
C ALA A 192 14.49 3.95 -2.87
N ASN A 193 14.33 4.88 -1.92
CA ASN A 193 14.51 4.59 -0.51
C ASN A 193 13.50 3.51 -0.09
N ARG A 194 14.00 2.44 0.53
CA ARG A 194 13.16 1.28 0.88
C ARG A 194 12.55 1.42 2.27
N ARG A 195 11.23 1.21 2.37
CA ARG A 195 10.45 1.16 3.61
C ARG A 195 9.78 -0.20 3.68
N GLY A 196 10.22 -1.06 4.60
CA GLY A 196 9.86 -2.49 4.59
C GLY A 196 10.01 -3.10 3.19
N LEU A 197 8.91 -3.68 2.70
CA LEU A 197 8.76 -4.21 1.35
C LEU A 197 7.65 -3.47 0.58
N GLU A 198 7.35 -2.22 0.97
CA GLU A 198 6.39 -1.35 0.28
C GLU A 198 6.81 -1.07 -1.17
N CYS A 199 5.88 -1.17 -2.12
CA CYS A 199 6.04 -0.64 -3.47
C CYS A 199 5.71 0.87 -3.55
N PRO A 200 6.70 1.76 -3.81
CA PRO A 200 6.45 3.21 -3.85
C PRO A 200 5.46 3.66 -4.92
N GLU A 201 5.45 3.04 -6.10
CA GLU A 201 4.49 3.41 -7.17
C GLU A 201 3.05 3.05 -6.79
N GLU A 202 2.85 1.96 -6.04
CA GLU A 202 1.53 1.60 -5.51
C GLU A 202 1.03 2.60 -4.47
N ARG A 203 1.89 2.98 -3.53
CA ARG A 203 1.60 4.00 -2.53
C ARG A 203 1.28 5.36 -3.14
N ASP A 204 2.08 5.83 -4.10
CA ASP A 204 1.99 7.20 -4.62
C ASP A 204 0.91 7.39 -5.69
N TYR A 205 0.49 6.30 -6.37
CA TYR A 205 -0.41 6.39 -7.52
C TYR A 205 -1.57 5.40 -7.40
N TYR A 206 -2.71 5.91 -6.95
CA TYR A 206 -3.96 5.18 -6.83
C TYR A 206 -5.00 5.65 -7.86
N PRO A 207 -5.82 4.76 -8.46
CA PRO A 207 -5.81 3.29 -8.34
C PRO A 207 -4.58 2.64 -8.94
N TYR A 208 -4.09 1.58 -8.29
CA TYR A 208 -2.87 0.95 -8.74
C TYR A 208 -3.10 0.12 -10.00
N TRP A 209 -2.30 0.37 -11.03
CA TRP A 209 -2.50 -0.19 -12.37
C TRP A 209 -1.96 -1.61 -12.53
N ALA A 210 -1.11 -2.06 -11.61
CA ALA A 210 -0.48 -3.36 -11.64
C ALA A 210 -1.03 -4.25 -10.50
N PRO A 211 -0.66 -5.55 -10.43
CA PRO A 211 -1.12 -6.41 -9.35
C PRO A 211 -0.73 -5.87 -7.97
N SER A 212 -1.69 -5.89 -7.05
CA SER A 212 -1.59 -5.51 -5.64
C SER A 212 -1.94 -6.69 -4.73
N GLU A 213 -1.40 -6.71 -3.52
CA GLU A 213 -1.86 -7.60 -2.44
C GLU A 213 -2.96 -6.94 -1.56
N TRP A 214 -3.19 -5.64 -1.75
CA TRP A 214 -4.18 -4.84 -1.04
C TRP A 214 -5.52 -4.85 -1.76
N LYS A 215 -6.59 -5.06 -0.99
CA LYS A 215 -7.97 -5.03 -1.43
C LYS A 215 -8.62 -3.71 -1.02
N ASP A 216 -9.34 -3.07 -1.93
CA ASP A 216 -9.94 -1.76 -1.69
C ASP A 216 -11.22 -1.89 -0.85
N LEU A 217 -11.21 -1.44 0.41
CA LEU A 217 -12.42 -1.42 1.24
C LEU A 217 -13.33 -0.25 0.89
N ALA A 218 -12.77 0.95 0.86
CA ALA A 218 -13.52 2.17 0.57
C ALA A 218 -12.64 3.27 -0.03
N VAL A 219 -13.21 4.05 -0.94
CA VAL A 219 -12.61 5.27 -1.47
C VAL A 219 -13.53 6.44 -1.17
N LEU A 220 -13.09 7.31 -0.25
CA LEU A 220 -13.83 8.49 0.18
C LEU A 220 -13.32 9.70 -0.57
N VAL A 221 -14.19 10.36 -1.31
CA VAL A 221 -13.81 11.50 -2.15
C VAL A 221 -14.67 12.73 -1.88
N ASP A 222 -14.12 13.88 -2.19
CA ASP A 222 -14.84 15.15 -2.28
C ASP A 222 -15.59 15.31 -3.62
N ASP A 223 -15.07 14.75 -4.71
CA ASP A 223 -15.69 14.74 -6.04
C ASP A 223 -16.26 13.36 -6.41
N ALA A 224 -17.56 13.20 -6.18
CA ALA A 224 -18.29 11.97 -6.47
C ALA A 224 -18.38 11.62 -7.96
N SER A 225 -18.11 12.56 -8.88
CA SER A 225 -18.09 12.25 -10.31
C SER A 225 -16.97 11.27 -10.68
N ARG A 226 -15.97 11.12 -9.80
CA ARG A 226 -14.87 10.17 -9.94
C ARG A 226 -15.20 8.76 -9.49
N CYS A 227 -16.38 8.50 -8.91
CA CYS A 227 -16.70 7.18 -8.39
C CYS A 227 -16.69 6.08 -9.47
N ASP A 228 -17.25 6.36 -10.65
CA ASP A 228 -17.25 5.39 -11.75
C ASP A 228 -15.83 5.02 -12.17
N TYR A 229 -14.91 6.00 -12.20
CA TYR A 229 -13.50 5.74 -12.43
C TYR A 229 -12.90 4.77 -11.40
N TYR A 230 -13.17 4.94 -10.11
CA TYR A 230 -12.66 4.03 -9.07
C TYR A 230 -13.25 2.61 -9.19
N TYR A 231 -14.56 2.49 -9.47
CA TYR A 231 -15.19 1.19 -9.70
C TYR A 231 -14.62 0.48 -10.94
N GLU A 232 -14.39 1.20 -12.03
CA GLU A 232 -13.86 0.64 -13.28
C GLU A 232 -12.39 0.29 -13.19
N THR A 233 -11.65 0.89 -12.25
CA THR A 233 -10.21 0.73 -12.14
C THR A 233 -9.75 0.05 -10.87
N THR A 234 -10.61 -0.36 -9.94
CA THR A 234 -10.16 -1.17 -8.78
C THR A 234 -9.77 -2.58 -9.21
N GLN A 235 -8.74 -3.17 -8.58
CA GLN A 235 -8.40 -4.60 -8.77
C GLN A 235 -9.44 -5.52 -8.12
N ASN A 236 -10.33 -5.00 -7.27
CA ASN A 236 -11.39 -5.81 -6.68
C ASN A 236 -12.27 -6.50 -7.72
N THR A 237 -12.55 -5.83 -8.85
CA THR A 237 -13.40 -6.34 -9.92
C THR A 237 -12.69 -6.45 -11.27
N ASN A 238 -11.47 -5.92 -11.39
CA ASN A 238 -10.73 -5.90 -12.65
C ASN A 238 -9.40 -6.66 -12.50
N PRO A 239 -9.11 -7.64 -13.37
CA PRO A 239 -7.83 -8.31 -13.34
C PRO A 239 -6.69 -7.35 -13.66
N ARG A 240 -5.50 -7.73 -13.22
CA ARG A 240 -4.24 -7.06 -13.50
C ARG A 240 -3.32 -7.94 -14.31
N TYR A 241 -2.34 -7.30 -14.93
CA TYR A 241 -1.36 -8.00 -15.73
C TYR A 241 0.03 -7.48 -15.42
N HIS A 242 1.01 -8.37 -15.48
CA HIS A 242 2.41 -8.00 -15.40
C HIS A 242 3.27 -8.99 -16.17
N CYS A 243 4.49 -8.56 -16.47
CA CYS A 243 5.48 -9.45 -17.06
C CYS A 243 6.14 -10.28 -15.96
N VAL A 244 6.32 -11.58 -16.20
CA VAL A 244 7.04 -12.48 -15.30
C VAL A 244 8.07 -13.31 -16.07
N ASP A 245 9.21 -13.56 -15.42
CA ASP A 245 10.10 -14.64 -15.84
C ASP A 245 9.54 -15.96 -15.27
N PRO A 246 9.19 -16.95 -16.10
CA PRO A 246 8.66 -18.25 -15.66
C PRO A 246 9.55 -19.01 -14.65
N LEU A 247 10.82 -18.60 -14.51
CA LEU A 247 11.78 -19.20 -13.59
C LEU A 247 12.08 -18.36 -12.35
N ASP A 248 11.43 -17.21 -12.17
CA ASP A 248 11.66 -16.32 -11.01
C ASP A 248 11.18 -16.92 -9.67
N ASN A 249 10.82 -18.20 -9.63
CA ASN A 249 10.26 -18.85 -8.46
C ASN A 249 11.12 -19.87 -7.73
N ILE A 250 12.16 -20.53 -8.27
CA ILE A 250 12.91 -21.53 -7.47
C ILE A 250 14.36 -21.71 -7.95
N GLY A 251 15.33 -21.53 -7.03
CA GLY A 251 16.63 -22.24 -7.03
C GLY A 251 17.60 -22.00 -8.18
N THR A 252 17.45 -20.91 -8.94
CA THR A 252 18.43 -20.54 -9.97
C THR A 252 19.30 -19.38 -9.49
N PRO A 253 20.63 -19.42 -9.72
CA PRO A 253 21.54 -18.37 -9.28
C PRO A 253 21.10 -16.99 -9.79
N ALA A 254 21.37 -15.95 -8.99
CA ALA A 254 21.10 -14.54 -9.28
C ALA A 254 21.28 -14.22 -10.78
N ARG A 255 20.15 -14.10 -11.48
CA ARG A 255 20.13 -13.84 -12.92
C ARG A 255 20.48 -12.37 -13.17
N PRO A 256 21.12 -12.03 -14.30
CA PRO A 256 21.36 -10.63 -14.66
C PRO A 256 20.06 -9.82 -14.55
N ARG A 257 20.14 -8.60 -14.02
CA ARG A 257 18.98 -7.72 -13.80
C ARG A 257 18.29 -7.41 -15.12
N VAL A 258 17.22 -8.13 -15.42
CA VAL A 258 16.36 -7.86 -16.55
C VAL A 258 15.16 -7.08 -16.03
N GLN A 259 15.05 -5.83 -16.49
CA GLN A 259 13.88 -5.01 -16.18
C GLN A 259 12.65 -5.57 -16.89
N TRP A 260 11.56 -5.73 -16.15
CA TRP A 260 10.28 -6.28 -16.61
C TRP A 260 9.43 -5.19 -17.28
N PRO A 261 9.11 -5.34 -18.58
CA PRO A 261 8.30 -4.37 -19.30
C PRO A 261 6.87 -4.29 -18.79
N ILE A 262 6.25 -3.13 -19.03
CA ILE A 262 4.85 -2.86 -18.63
C ILE A 262 3.83 -3.10 -19.74
N THR A 263 4.24 -3.68 -20.87
CA THR A 263 3.33 -3.98 -21.99
C THR A 263 3.52 -5.41 -22.47
N GLU A 264 2.42 -6.04 -22.87
CA GLU A 264 2.42 -7.40 -23.41
C GLU A 264 3.36 -7.59 -24.61
N PRO A 265 3.39 -6.71 -25.64
CA PRO A 265 4.29 -6.90 -26.77
C PRO A 265 5.77 -6.85 -26.36
N MET A 266 6.12 -5.98 -25.41
CA MET A 266 7.51 -5.91 -24.93
C MET A 266 7.86 -7.11 -24.06
N CYS A 267 6.96 -7.51 -23.16
CA CYS A 267 7.14 -8.67 -22.31
C CYS A 267 7.34 -9.94 -23.15
N THR A 268 6.41 -10.22 -24.06
CA THR A 268 6.49 -11.39 -24.93
C THR A 268 7.65 -11.30 -25.93
N SER A 269 8.18 -10.13 -26.26
CA SER A 269 9.41 -10.04 -27.08
C SER A 269 10.69 -10.37 -26.30
N GLN A 270 10.61 -10.43 -24.98
CA GLN A 270 11.77 -10.62 -24.11
C GLN A 270 12.09 -12.10 -23.93
N MET A 271 13.38 -12.40 -23.98
CA MET A 271 13.91 -13.73 -23.71
C MET A 271 14.91 -13.64 -22.56
N ASP A 272 14.89 -14.63 -21.69
CA ASP A 272 15.98 -14.86 -20.76
C ASP A 272 17.23 -15.26 -21.55
N ASN A 273 18.31 -14.50 -21.38
CA ASN A 273 19.58 -14.77 -22.05
C ASN A 273 20.31 -15.99 -21.47
N THR A 274 19.84 -16.54 -20.35
CA THR A 274 20.45 -17.66 -19.63
C THR A 274 19.96 -19.00 -20.17
N ASP A 275 18.67 -19.13 -20.47
CA ASP A 275 18.07 -20.39 -20.91
C ASP A 275 17.18 -20.28 -22.17
N GLY A 276 17.04 -19.07 -22.72
CA GLY A 276 16.28 -18.81 -23.94
C GLY A 276 14.76 -18.81 -23.76
N ARG A 277 14.23 -18.87 -22.53
CA ARG A 277 12.78 -18.83 -22.30
C ARG A 277 12.22 -17.43 -22.53
N GLN A 278 11.04 -17.40 -23.12
CA GLN A 278 10.27 -16.19 -23.31
C GLN A 278 9.56 -15.79 -22.01
N TYR A 279 9.50 -14.50 -21.75
CA TYR A 279 8.77 -13.99 -20.59
C TYR A 279 7.26 -14.10 -20.83
N GLU A 280 6.49 -14.24 -19.76
CA GLU A 280 5.04 -14.42 -19.82
C GLU A 280 4.32 -13.14 -19.40
N TRP A 281 3.29 -12.77 -20.16
CA TRP A 281 2.34 -11.73 -19.76
C TRP A 281 1.25 -12.35 -18.86
N ALA A 282 1.55 -12.45 -17.57
CA ALA A 282 0.72 -13.15 -16.61
C ALA A 282 -0.48 -12.29 -16.18
N LYS A 283 -1.65 -12.93 -16.13
CA LYS A 283 -2.88 -12.38 -15.57
C LYS A 283 -2.94 -12.69 -14.07
N VAL A 284 -3.19 -11.66 -13.27
CA VAL A 284 -3.62 -11.77 -11.88
C VAL A 284 -5.10 -11.45 -11.84
N ASP A 285 -5.90 -12.40 -11.37
CA ASP A 285 -7.35 -12.22 -11.32
C ASP A 285 -7.74 -11.08 -10.37
N ALA A 286 -8.97 -10.59 -10.56
CA ALA A 286 -9.57 -9.65 -9.64
C ALA A 286 -9.68 -10.27 -8.23
N HIS A 287 -9.56 -9.45 -7.18
CA HIS A 287 -9.62 -9.97 -5.81
C HIS A 287 -10.97 -10.60 -5.46
N PHE A 288 -12.01 -10.10 -6.11
CA PHE A 288 -13.36 -10.60 -6.04
C PHE A 288 -13.87 -10.86 -7.46
N GLY A 289 -14.99 -11.56 -7.56
CA GLY A 289 -15.67 -11.78 -8.82
C GLY A 289 -16.33 -10.50 -9.36
N ASP A 290 -17.56 -10.62 -9.82
CA ASP A 290 -18.29 -9.47 -10.37
C ASP A 290 -18.80 -8.55 -9.24
N ARG A 291 -19.02 -7.27 -9.56
CA ARG A 291 -19.58 -6.22 -8.69
C ARG A 291 -20.87 -6.66 -7.98
N ALA A 292 -21.67 -7.50 -8.62
CA ALA A 292 -22.90 -8.04 -8.04
C ALA A 292 -22.63 -8.89 -6.78
N ASP A 293 -21.52 -9.64 -6.75
CA ASP A 293 -21.15 -10.49 -5.61
C ASP A 293 -20.60 -9.67 -4.45
N LEU A 294 -19.95 -8.53 -4.73
CA LEU A 294 -19.49 -7.57 -3.72
C LEU A 294 -20.66 -6.87 -3.03
N LEU A 295 -21.60 -6.33 -3.81
CA LEU A 295 -22.79 -5.67 -3.27
C LEU A 295 -23.70 -6.63 -2.47
N ALA A 296 -23.69 -7.93 -2.80
CA ALA A 296 -24.39 -8.96 -2.05
C ALA A 296 -23.71 -9.31 -0.71
N GLN A 297 -22.41 -9.08 -0.57
CA GLN A 297 -21.66 -9.29 0.68
C GLN A 297 -21.76 -8.08 1.62
N ALA A 298 -21.95 -6.88 1.08
CA ALA A 298 -22.11 -5.63 1.84
C ALA A 298 -23.48 -5.51 2.57
N THR A 299 -24.41 -6.46 2.44
CA THR A 299 -25.65 -6.42 3.23
C THR A 299 -25.38 -6.77 4.70
N PRO A 300 -25.58 -5.84 5.65
CA PRO A 300 -25.33 -6.10 7.06
C PRO A 300 -26.28 -7.19 7.58
N PRO A 301 -25.87 -7.99 8.59
CA PRO A 301 -26.79 -8.89 9.25
C PRO A 301 -27.97 -8.09 9.81
N ALA A 302 -29.19 -8.54 9.51
CA ALA A 302 -30.45 -7.82 9.68
C ALA A 302 -30.84 -7.44 11.14
N THR A 303 -29.94 -7.56 12.11
CA THR A 303 -30.31 -7.61 13.54
C THR A 303 -29.67 -6.55 14.45
N SER A 304 -29.05 -5.49 13.95
CA SER A 304 -28.64 -4.38 14.86
C SER A 304 -28.72 -2.96 14.30
N ALA A 305 -29.57 -2.72 13.30
CA ALA A 305 -29.84 -1.36 12.86
C ALA A 305 -30.73 -0.65 13.89
N HIS A 306 -30.15 0.30 14.64
CA HIS A 306 -30.94 1.43 15.11
C HIS A 306 -31.51 2.12 13.86
N PRO A 307 -32.85 2.25 13.69
CA PRO A 307 -33.45 2.52 12.38
C PRO A 307 -33.15 3.90 11.76
N ASN A 308 -32.44 4.79 12.45
CA ASN A 308 -32.35 6.21 12.07
C ASN A 308 -30.93 6.79 12.12
N GLU A 309 -29.88 5.99 12.28
CA GLU A 309 -28.50 6.49 12.17
C GLU A 309 -27.74 5.76 11.06
N PRO A 310 -27.42 6.44 9.95
CA PRO A 310 -26.39 5.96 9.03
C PRO A 310 -25.13 5.61 9.82
N PHE A 311 -24.47 4.52 9.44
CA PHE A 311 -23.38 3.84 10.14
C PHE A 311 -22.10 4.67 10.41
N TRP A 312 -22.09 5.99 10.14
CA TRP A 312 -20.91 6.86 10.26
C TRP A 312 -21.24 8.19 10.93
N GLY A 313 -20.66 8.44 12.11
CA GLY A 313 -20.93 9.57 13.01
C GLY A 313 -21.25 10.92 12.37
N ALA A 314 -22.19 11.63 12.99
CA ALA A 314 -22.67 12.95 12.60
C ALA A 314 -21.59 14.03 12.78
N GLY A 315 -20.73 14.18 11.77
CA GLY A 315 -19.80 15.31 11.64
C GLY A 315 -19.60 15.66 10.16
N ASN A 316 -20.43 16.54 9.62
CA ASN A 316 -20.42 17.06 8.23
C ASN A 316 -20.81 16.07 7.11
N ARG A 317 -22.06 15.57 7.18
CA ARG A 317 -22.65 14.61 6.22
C ARG A 317 -23.21 15.20 4.90
N GLU A 318 -23.00 16.47 4.58
CA GLU A 318 -23.60 17.00 3.33
C GLU A 318 -22.79 16.79 2.05
N THR A 319 -21.52 16.36 2.10
CA THR A 319 -20.66 16.41 0.89
C THR A 319 -19.70 15.25 0.65
N ARG A 320 -19.79 14.13 1.38
CA ARG A 320 -18.92 12.98 1.12
C ARG A 320 -19.74 11.81 0.60
N ARG A 321 -19.39 11.31 -0.59
CA ARG A 321 -19.94 10.09 -1.17
C ARG A 321 -18.85 9.04 -1.22
N GLU A 322 -19.22 7.81 -0.91
CA GLU A 322 -18.34 6.65 -0.90
C GLU A 322 -18.35 6.04 -2.30
N CYS A 323 -17.17 5.84 -2.89
CA CYS A 323 -17.03 5.34 -4.26
C CYS A 323 -16.68 3.85 -4.35
N VAL A 324 -16.34 3.19 -3.24
CA VAL A 324 -16.14 1.74 -3.14
C VAL A 324 -16.68 1.35 -1.75
N GLU A 325 -17.42 0.25 -1.68
CA GLU A 325 -17.96 -0.31 -0.43
C GLU A 325 -17.99 -1.83 -0.60
N MET A 326 -17.46 -2.56 0.39
CA MET A 326 -17.46 -4.03 0.46
C MET A 326 -17.95 -4.49 1.83
#